data_AF-A0A816DMT0-F1
#
_entry.id   AF-A0A816DMT0-F1
#
_cell.length_a   1.000
_cell.length_b   1.000
_cell.length_c   1.000
_cell.angle_alpha   90.00
_cell.angle_beta   90.00
_cell.angle_gamma   90.00
#
_symmetry.space_group_name_H-M   'P 1'
#
loop_
_entity.id
_entity.type
_entity.pdbx_description
1 polymer ?
#
loop_
_entity_poly.entity_id
_entity_poly.type
_entity_poly.pdbx_seq_one_letter_code
_entity_poly.pdbx_strand_id
1 'polypeptide(L)'
;QRSYTSYEEPREVIFRIIVADKDFVIHEVIFYEKPLIKLERRGWARAIETFLNIDDNTREKVLNTFYCPNDILEAKNDAMKIFYNLLDNESIKLNDQNTKEVISFISICNVNTHTINDYFDGLYEISSKFAHSCAPNIACNSADKDDNNGPIYFEAIKNIKTGDMMTIDYLLSMESIMSTSQRRAILKDKY
;
A
#
# COMPACT_ATOMS: atom_id res chain seq x y z
N GLN A 1 -12.25 5.38 -42.04
CA GLN A 1 -12.88 4.51 -41.02
C GLN A 1 -12.23 4.80 -39.68
N ARG A 2 -12.94 5.42 -38.73
CA ARG A 2 -12.47 5.59 -37.35
C ARG A 2 -13.11 4.47 -36.52
N SER A 3 -12.28 3.68 -35.86
CA SER A 3 -12.69 2.53 -35.07
C SER A 3 -13.42 3.01 -33.80
N TYR A 4 -14.48 2.28 -33.45
CA TYR A 4 -15.26 2.49 -32.25
C TYR A 4 -14.38 2.23 -31.02
N THR A 5 -14.21 3.26 -30.18
CA THR A 5 -13.76 3.07 -28.80
C THR A 5 -14.88 2.39 -28.05
N SER A 6 -14.65 1.15 -27.60
CA SER A 6 -15.51 0.49 -26.64
C SER A 6 -15.59 1.38 -25.39
N TYR A 7 -16.81 1.82 -25.07
CA TYR A 7 -17.10 2.48 -23.82
C TYR A 7 -16.98 1.39 -22.74
N GLU A 8 -15.82 1.32 -22.07
CA GLU A 8 -15.72 0.54 -20.84
C GLU A 8 -16.57 1.27 -19.80
N GLU A 9 -17.53 0.57 -19.20
CA GLU A 9 -18.31 1.10 -18.09
C GLU A 9 -17.33 1.62 -17.01
N PRO A 10 -17.62 2.79 -16.39
CA PRO A 10 -16.77 3.31 -15.33
C PRO A 10 -16.75 2.30 -14.19
N ARG A 11 -15.63 1.59 -14.04
CA ARG A 11 -15.39 0.70 -12.91
C ARG A 11 -15.36 1.59 -11.66
N GLU A 12 -16.26 1.34 -10.72
CA GLU A 12 -16.28 2.02 -9.42
C GLU A 12 -15.02 1.63 -8.63
N VAL A 13 -13.91 2.32 -8.88
CA VAL A 13 -12.75 2.24 -8.01
C VAL A 13 -13.03 3.17 -6.85
N ILE A 14 -13.51 2.61 -5.74
CA ILE A 14 -13.67 3.35 -4.48
C ILE A 14 -12.27 3.60 -3.92
N PHE A 15 -11.63 4.66 -4.41
CA PHE A 15 -10.40 5.16 -3.80
C PHE A 15 -10.75 5.81 -2.47
N ARG A 16 -9.99 5.47 -1.43
CA ARG A 16 -9.98 6.29 -0.22
C ARG A 16 -9.21 7.56 -0.54
N ILE A 17 -9.75 8.68 -0.07
CA ILE A 17 -9.08 9.98 -0.15
C ILE A 17 -8.87 10.47 1.27
N ILE A 18 -7.73 11.07 1.53
CA ILE A 18 -7.48 11.80 2.77
C ILE A 18 -7.59 13.29 2.43
N VAL A 19 -8.31 14.03 3.27
CA VAL A 19 -8.56 15.45 3.10
C VAL A 19 -7.99 16.19 4.31
N ALA A 20 -7.37 17.34 4.08
CA ALA A 20 -6.84 18.17 5.15
C ALA A 20 -7.97 18.77 5.99
N ASP A 21 -7.90 18.60 7.31
CA ASP A 21 -8.86 19.13 8.29
C ASP A 21 -8.49 20.54 8.78
N LYS A 22 -7.29 20.99 8.45
CA LYS A 22 -6.77 22.33 8.70
C LYS A 22 -5.85 22.76 7.56
N ASP A 23 -5.45 24.03 7.59
CA ASP A 23 -4.40 24.55 6.71
C ASP A 23 -3.02 24.05 7.17
N PHE A 24 -2.17 23.67 6.20
CA PHE A 24 -0.76 23.35 6.41
C PHE A 24 0.12 24.26 5.57
N VAL A 25 1.27 24.66 6.12
CA VAL A 25 2.31 25.39 5.38
C VAL A 25 3.42 24.45 4.91
N ILE A 26 4.20 24.89 3.92
CA ILE A 26 5.34 24.11 3.40
C ILE A 26 6.30 23.74 4.54
N HIS A 27 6.73 22.47 4.55
CA HIS A 27 7.55 21.79 5.56
C HIS A 27 6.89 21.58 6.94
N GLU A 28 5.59 21.87 7.08
CA GLU A 28 4.87 21.45 8.28
C GLU A 28 4.71 19.93 8.28
N VAL A 29 5.11 19.29 9.38
CA VAL A 29 4.86 17.88 9.62
C VAL A 29 3.37 17.69 9.90
N ILE A 30 2.72 16.87 9.07
CA ILE A 30 1.29 16.61 9.13
C ILE A 30 1.02 15.57 10.21
N PHE A 31 1.70 14.43 10.15
CA PHE A 31 1.62 13.38 11.16
C PHE A 31 2.80 12.40 11.07
N TYR A 32 2.95 11.62 12.14
CA TYR A 32 3.84 10.47 12.22
C TYR A 32 3.02 9.19 12.21
N GLU A 33 3.56 8.16 11.58
CA GLU A 33 2.92 6.86 11.52
C GLU A 33 3.92 5.74 11.81
N LYS A 34 3.47 4.77 12.60
CA LYS A 34 4.18 3.51 12.83
C LYS A 34 3.54 2.42 11.96
N PRO A 35 4.32 1.44 11.48
CA PRO A 35 3.74 0.34 10.72
C PRO A 35 2.75 -0.44 11.60
N LEU A 36 1.58 -0.77 11.02
CA LEU A 36 0.63 -1.73 11.60
C LEU A 36 1.29 -3.09 11.76
N ILE A 37 2.06 -3.49 10.75
CA ILE A 37 2.82 -4.73 10.74
C ILE A 37 4.14 -4.51 10.01
N LYS A 38 5.20 -5.06 10.59
CA LYS A 38 6.55 -5.09 10.01
C LYS A 38 6.81 -6.47 9.43
N LEU A 39 7.23 -6.52 8.18
CA LEU A 39 7.33 -7.73 7.36
C LEU A 39 8.78 -7.97 6.99
N GLU A 40 9.27 -9.18 7.21
CA GLU A 40 10.62 -9.56 6.78
C GLU A 40 10.63 -9.90 5.28
N ARG A 41 11.51 -9.25 4.51
CA ARG A 41 11.57 -9.33 3.04
C ARG A 41 11.81 -10.72 2.47
N ARG A 42 12.36 -11.64 3.27
CA ARG A 42 12.85 -12.94 2.80
C ARG A 42 12.01 -14.13 3.24
N GLY A 43 10.78 -13.93 3.70
CA GLY A 43 9.92 -15.07 4.05
C GLY A 43 8.47 -14.73 4.29
N TRP A 44 7.63 -15.07 3.31
CA TRP A 44 6.17 -15.03 3.48
C TRP A 44 5.68 -15.89 4.65
N ALA A 45 6.37 -16.99 4.97
CA ALA A 45 6.06 -17.81 6.14
C ALA A 45 6.01 -16.97 7.42
N ARG A 46 7.04 -16.15 7.65
CA ARG A 46 7.16 -15.32 8.85
C ARG A 46 6.25 -14.10 8.81
N ALA A 47 6.02 -13.52 7.63
CA ALA A 47 5.02 -12.47 7.45
C ALA A 47 3.61 -12.97 7.81
N ILE A 48 3.23 -14.17 7.35
CA ILE A 48 1.94 -14.81 7.65
C ILE A 48 1.84 -15.18 9.11
N GLU A 49 2.89 -15.78 9.69
CA GLU A 49 2.93 -16.06 11.13
C GLU A 49 2.75 -14.78 11.96
N THR A 50 3.44 -13.69 11.57
CA THR A 50 3.28 -12.39 12.23
C THR A 50 1.83 -11.93 12.14
N PHE A 51 1.22 -11.95 10.95
CA PHE A 51 -0.17 -11.55 10.72
C PHE A 51 -1.18 -12.39 11.51
N LEU A 52 -0.98 -13.70 11.61
CA LEU A 52 -1.88 -14.58 12.38
C LEU A 52 -1.78 -14.35 13.89
N ASN A 53 -0.65 -13.83 14.37
CA ASN A 53 -0.38 -13.60 15.78
C ASN A 53 -0.62 -12.16 16.27
N ILE A 54 -0.97 -11.20 15.40
CA ILE A 54 -1.39 -9.86 15.84
C ILE A 54 -2.78 -9.90 16.50
N ASP A 55 -3.10 -8.86 17.28
CA ASP A 55 -4.43 -8.71 17.90
C ASP A 55 -5.54 -8.48 16.86
N ASP A 56 -6.77 -8.82 17.22
CA ASP A 56 -7.92 -8.78 16.30
C ASP A 56 -8.19 -7.38 15.74
N ASN A 57 -7.96 -6.32 16.51
CA ASN A 57 -8.16 -4.95 16.06
C ASN A 57 -7.10 -4.53 15.02
N THR A 58 -5.82 -4.89 15.23
CA THR A 58 -4.78 -4.69 14.22
C THR A 58 -5.05 -5.55 12.98
N ARG A 59 -5.50 -6.80 13.14
CA ARG A 59 -5.88 -7.69 12.03
C ARG A 59 -7.01 -7.10 11.19
N GLU A 60 -8.05 -6.59 11.84
CA GLU A 60 -9.17 -5.93 11.17
C GLU A 60 -8.70 -4.71 10.37
N LYS A 61 -7.81 -3.87 10.93
CA LYS A 61 -7.24 -2.71 10.22
C LYS A 61 -6.43 -3.12 8.99
N VAL A 62 -5.62 -4.17 9.11
CA VAL A 62 -4.87 -4.74 7.98
C VAL A 62 -5.84 -5.20 6.89
N LEU A 63 -6.82 -6.04 7.22
CA LEU A 63 -7.80 -6.58 6.26
C LEU A 63 -8.71 -5.51 5.66
N ASN A 64 -8.93 -4.40 6.37
CA ASN A 64 -9.63 -3.24 5.87
C ASN A 64 -8.75 -2.34 5.00
N THR A 65 -7.47 -2.63 4.76
CA THR A 65 -6.63 -1.84 3.84
C THR A 65 -7.07 -2.09 2.40
N PHE A 66 -7.05 -1.03 1.57
CA PHE A 66 -7.51 -1.12 0.18
C PHE A 66 -6.62 -2.09 -0.63
N TYR A 67 -7.24 -2.91 -1.47
CA TYR A 67 -6.55 -3.62 -2.54
C TYR A 67 -7.48 -3.67 -3.77
N CYS A 68 -6.93 -3.46 -4.98
CA CYS A 68 -7.73 -3.28 -6.19
C CYS A 68 -8.57 -4.54 -6.50
N PRO A 69 -9.91 -4.42 -6.64
CA PRO A 69 -10.74 -5.58 -6.93
C PRO A 69 -10.51 -6.21 -8.32
N ASN A 70 -9.96 -5.46 -9.28
CA ASN A 70 -9.81 -5.95 -10.65
C ASN A 70 -8.59 -6.87 -10.82
N ASP A 71 -7.60 -6.76 -9.93
CA ASP A 71 -6.47 -7.69 -9.83
C ASP A 71 -6.76 -8.83 -8.84
N ILE A 72 -8.00 -8.96 -8.36
CA ILE A 72 -8.42 -10.07 -7.48
C ILE A 72 -8.13 -11.41 -8.10
N LEU A 73 -8.09 -11.57 -9.42
CA LEU A 73 -7.77 -12.89 -9.97
C LEU A 73 -6.26 -13.15 -9.99
N GLU A 74 -5.46 -12.21 -10.51
CA GLU A 74 -4.02 -12.40 -10.67
C GLU A 74 -3.27 -12.26 -9.34
N ALA A 75 -3.51 -11.19 -8.57
CA ALA A 75 -2.90 -11.01 -7.25
C ALA A 75 -3.34 -12.11 -6.27
N LYS A 76 -4.56 -12.63 -6.39
CA LYS A 76 -5.01 -13.80 -5.62
C LYS A 76 -4.38 -15.10 -6.12
N ASN A 77 -4.21 -15.27 -7.42
CA ASN A 77 -3.51 -16.43 -7.97
C ASN A 77 -2.07 -16.48 -7.48
N ASP A 78 -1.37 -15.34 -7.46
CA ASP A 78 -0.01 -15.25 -6.95
C ASP A 78 0.04 -15.41 -5.43
N ALA A 79 -0.90 -14.80 -4.69
CA ALA A 79 -1.06 -15.04 -3.26
C ALA A 79 -1.33 -16.52 -2.97
N MET A 80 -2.18 -17.18 -3.76
CA MET A 80 -2.48 -18.60 -3.66
C MET A 80 -1.25 -19.47 -3.97
N LYS A 81 -0.46 -19.14 -5.01
CA LYS A 81 0.79 -19.87 -5.30
C LYS A 81 1.76 -19.77 -4.12
N ILE A 82 1.96 -18.57 -3.59
CA ILE A 82 2.79 -18.34 -2.40
C ILE A 82 2.26 -19.17 -1.23
N PHE A 83 0.95 -19.11 -1.00
CA PHE A 83 0.28 -19.84 0.07
C PHE A 83 0.44 -21.36 -0.03
N TYR A 84 0.19 -21.95 -1.21
CA TYR A 84 0.33 -23.40 -1.41
C TYR A 84 1.79 -23.86 -1.29
N ASN A 85 2.74 -23.08 -1.79
CA ASN A 85 4.16 -23.37 -1.58
C ASN A 85 4.56 -23.40 -0.09
N LEU A 86 3.87 -22.65 0.76
CA LEU A 86 4.12 -22.64 2.21
C LEU A 86 3.41 -23.78 2.95
N LEU A 87 2.24 -24.21 2.45
CA LEU A 87 1.53 -25.38 2.96
C LEU A 87 2.27 -26.68 2.65
N ASP A 88 2.83 -26.81 1.44
CA ASP A 88 3.58 -28.00 1.01
C ASP A 88 4.88 -28.20 1.82
N ASN A 89 5.36 -27.14 2.49
CA ASN A 89 6.51 -27.21 3.41
C ASN A 89 6.10 -27.49 4.88
N GLU A 90 4.84 -27.84 5.14
CA GLU A 90 4.23 -28.17 6.46
C GLU A 90 4.36 -27.11 7.56
N SER A 91 4.82 -25.90 7.22
CA SER A 91 5.16 -24.85 8.19
C SER A 91 3.95 -24.21 8.88
N ILE A 92 2.75 -24.29 8.30
CA ILE A 92 1.55 -23.57 8.80
C ILE A 92 0.30 -24.44 8.66
N LYS A 93 -0.43 -24.66 9.77
CA LYS A 93 -1.75 -25.31 9.76
C LYS A 93 -2.84 -24.26 9.84
N LEU A 94 -3.72 -24.21 8.84
CA LEU A 94 -4.78 -23.19 8.76
C LEU A 94 -6.16 -23.85 8.62
N ASN A 95 -7.17 -23.15 9.13
CA ASN A 95 -8.57 -23.45 8.84
C ASN A 95 -9.04 -22.62 7.61
N ASP A 96 -10.25 -22.90 7.13
CA ASP A 96 -10.82 -22.22 5.95
C ASP A 96 -10.92 -20.71 6.12
N GLN A 97 -11.20 -20.23 7.34
CA GLN A 97 -11.33 -18.79 7.63
C GLN A 97 -9.96 -18.10 7.54
N ASN A 98 -8.96 -18.64 8.24
CA ASN A 98 -7.60 -18.10 8.23
C ASN A 98 -7.00 -18.14 6.81
N THR A 99 -7.36 -19.13 6.00
CA THR A 99 -6.91 -19.22 4.61
C THR A 99 -7.36 -18.00 3.79
N LYS A 100 -8.62 -17.59 3.91
CA LYS A 100 -9.14 -16.41 3.20
C LYS A 100 -8.44 -15.13 3.66
N GLU A 101 -8.28 -14.98 4.98
CA GLU A 101 -7.62 -13.81 5.56
C GLU A 101 -6.15 -13.72 5.15
N VAL A 102 -5.43 -14.83 5.12
CA VAL A 102 -4.03 -14.89 4.68
C VAL A 102 -3.90 -14.53 3.19
N ILE A 103 -4.78 -15.04 2.34
CA ILE A 103 -4.79 -14.69 0.91
C ILE A 103 -5.03 -13.18 0.75
N SER A 104 -6.02 -12.62 1.44
CA SER A 104 -6.29 -11.18 1.44
C SER A 104 -5.09 -10.38 1.93
N PHE A 105 -4.46 -10.81 3.04
CA PHE A 105 -3.26 -10.19 3.58
C PHE A 105 -2.12 -10.14 2.57
N ILE A 106 -1.81 -11.24 1.89
CA ILE A 106 -0.76 -11.27 0.86
C ILE A 106 -1.08 -10.29 -0.27
N SER A 107 -2.32 -10.28 -0.77
CA SER A 107 -2.74 -9.35 -1.82
C SER A 107 -2.62 -7.88 -1.39
N ILE A 108 -3.00 -7.56 -0.14
CA ILE A 108 -2.85 -6.21 0.44
C ILE A 108 -1.38 -5.83 0.50
N CYS A 109 -0.52 -6.72 0.98
CA CYS A 109 0.90 -6.46 1.14
C CYS A 109 1.62 -6.19 -0.19
N ASN A 110 1.23 -6.88 -1.27
CA ASN A 110 1.83 -6.68 -2.59
C ASN A 110 1.65 -5.24 -3.13
N VAL A 111 0.62 -4.52 -2.67
CA VAL A 111 0.28 -3.19 -3.19
C VAL A 111 0.58 -2.08 -2.19
N ASN A 112 0.47 -2.34 -0.89
CA ASN A 112 0.46 -1.30 0.15
C ASN A 112 1.69 -1.28 1.06
N THR A 113 2.68 -2.15 0.83
CA THR A 113 3.88 -2.18 1.67
C THR A 113 4.91 -1.15 1.21
N HIS A 114 5.58 -0.54 2.19
CA HIS A 114 6.67 0.39 1.96
C HIS A 114 7.97 -0.17 2.53
N THR A 115 9.06 0.04 1.82
CA THR A 115 10.40 -0.33 2.30
C THR A 115 10.75 0.46 3.55
N ILE A 116 11.01 -0.23 4.66
CA ILE A 116 11.59 0.36 5.86
C ILE A 116 13.11 0.39 5.71
N ASN A 117 13.69 -0.77 5.41
CA ASN A 117 15.13 -0.94 5.20
C ASN A 117 15.41 -2.19 4.35
N ASP A 118 16.68 -2.59 4.24
CA ASP A 118 17.10 -3.74 3.42
C ASP A 118 16.47 -5.08 3.83
N TYR A 119 15.99 -5.17 5.08
CA TYR A 119 15.48 -6.40 5.67
C TYR A 119 13.97 -6.40 5.84
N PHE A 120 13.35 -5.22 5.93
CA PHE A 120 11.95 -5.09 6.32
C PHE A 120 11.16 -4.16 5.41
N ASP A 121 9.94 -4.56 5.15
CA ASP A 121 8.87 -3.71 4.66
C ASP A 121 7.85 -3.45 5.80
N GLY A 122 7.06 -2.40 5.67
CA GLY A 122 6.01 -2.03 6.60
C GLY A 122 4.69 -1.84 5.88
N LEU A 123 3.60 -2.29 6.51
CA LEU A 123 2.25 -1.92 6.12
C LEU A 123 1.71 -0.89 7.12
N TYR A 124 1.08 0.16 6.61
CA TYR A 124 0.67 1.33 7.38
C TYR A 124 -0.83 1.59 7.15
N GLU A 125 -1.49 2.15 8.15
CA GLU A 125 -2.96 2.29 8.19
C GLU A 125 -3.45 3.51 7.40
N ILE A 126 -2.81 4.66 7.62
CA ILE A 126 -3.19 5.95 7.08
C ILE A 126 -2.50 6.12 5.73
N SER A 127 -1.19 5.85 5.64
CA SER A 127 -0.48 6.08 4.38
C SER A 127 -1.01 5.29 3.19
N SER A 128 -1.54 4.09 3.43
CA SER A 128 -2.17 3.23 2.42
C SER A 128 -3.49 3.81 1.85
N LYS A 129 -3.97 4.93 2.40
CA LYS A 129 -5.18 5.62 1.96
C LYS A 129 -4.90 6.91 1.19
N PHE A 130 -3.65 7.34 1.04
CA PHE A 130 -3.36 8.51 0.21
C PHE A 130 -3.60 8.20 -1.26
N ALA A 131 -4.11 9.15 -2.03
CA ALA A 131 -4.20 8.98 -3.48
C ALA A 131 -2.86 9.32 -4.15
N HIS A 132 -2.58 8.66 -5.26
CA HIS A 132 -1.45 8.98 -6.13
C HIS A 132 -1.65 10.35 -6.82
N SER A 133 -0.59 11.14 -6.89
CA SER A 133 -0.48 12.29 -7.79
C SER A 133 0.95 12.41 -8.31
N CYS A 134 1.11 12.65 -9.62
CA CYS A 134 2.40 13.00 -10.23
C CYS A 134 2.87 14.43 -9.84
N ALA A 135 2.03 15.20 -9.14
CA ALA A 135 2.36 16.51 -8.61
C ALA A 135 1.88 16.59 -7.15
N PRO A 136 2.44 15.75 -6.25
CA PRO A 136 1.92 15.59 -4.89
C PRO A 136 2.02 16.90 -4.09
N ASN A 137 1.29 16.96 -2.99
CA ASN A 137 1.38 18.05 -2.01
C ASN A 137 1.98 17.59 -0.68
N ILE A 138 2.26 16.29 -0.53
CA ILE A 138 2.90 15.70 0.64
C ILE A 138 4.09 14.84 0.22
N ALA A 139 5.15 14.85 1.04
CA ALA A 139 6.24 13.89 0.96
C ALA A 139 6.20 12.92 2.15
N CYS A 140 6.53 11.66 1.90
CA CYS A 140 6.76 10.64 2.91
C CYS A 140 8.26 10.55 3.19
N ASN A 141 8.64 10.60 4.46
CA ASN A 141 10.03 10.56 4.90
C ASN A 141 10.19 9.54 6.04
N SER A 142 11.38 8.97 6.20
CA SER A 142 11.71 8.15 7.37
C SER A 142 11.98 9.06 8.58
N ALA A 143 11.31 8.82 9.71
CA ALA A 143 11.42 9.69 10.89
C ALA A 143 12.75 9.55 11.63
N ASP A 144 13.47 8.45 11.40
CA ASP A 144 14.84 8.28 11.88
C ASP A 144 15.59 7.34 10.92
N LYS A 145 16.87 7.57 10.69
CA LYS A 145 17.71 6.65 9.90
C LYS A 145 18.22 5.49 10.76
N ASP A 146 18.29 5.69 12.06
CA ASP A 146 18.80 4.71 13.03
C ASP A 146 17.68 3.91 13.70
N ASP A 147 16.42 4.36 13.60
CA ASP A 147 15.27 3.63 14.13
C ASP A 147 14.86 2.52 13.15
N ASN A 148 15.37 1.32 13.41
CA ASN A 148 14.99 0.10 12.72
C ASN A 148 13.49 -0.25 12.84
N ASN A 149 12.68 0.52 13.59
CA ASN A 149 11.25 0.29 13.73
C ASN A 149 10.41 0.89 12.59
N GLY A 150 11.03 1.62 11.66
CA GLY A 150 10.37 2.15 10.47
C GLY A 150 9.23 3.14 10.69
N PRO A 151 9.27 4.04 11.69
CA PRO A 151 8.32 5.15 11.69
C PRO A 151 8.54 6.04 10.47
N ILE A 152 7.45 6.41 9.82
CA ILE A 152 7.44 7.38 8.74
C ILE A 152 6.76 8.67 9.21
N TYR A 153 7.10 9.79 8.59
CA TYR A 153 6.37 11.03 8.77
C TYR A 153 6.02 11.63 7.42
N PHE A 154 4.92 12.37 7.42
CA PHE A 154 4.42 13.06 6.25
C PHE A 154 4.55 14.56 6.47
N GLU A 155 5.13 15.24 5.50
CA GLU A 155 5.28 16.69 5.53
C GLU A 155 4.67 17.33 4.29
N ALA A 156 4.11 18.53 4.46
CA ALA A 156 3.59 19.30 3.35
C ALA A 156 4.73 19.83 2.48
N ILE A 157 4.72 19.57 1.17
CA ILE A 157 5.69 20.15 0.21
C ILE A 157 5.09 21.32 -0.59
N LYS A 158 3.83 21.64 -0.33
CA LYS A 158 3.06 22.78 -0.83
C LYS A 158 2.19 23.32 0.30
N ASN A 159 1.69 24.56 0.19
CA ASN A 159 0.62 24.98 1.08
C ASN A 159 -0.63 24.13 0.78
N ILE A 160 -1.26 23.60 1.83
CA ILE A 160 -2.48 22.78 1.74
C ILE A 160 -3.56 23.51 2.52
N LYS A 161 -4.72 23.72 1.91
CA LYS A 161 -5.88 24.33 2.57
C LYS A 161 -6.79 23.28 3.17
N THR A 162 -7.51 23.67 4.20
CA THR A 162 -8.61 22.89 4.76
C THR A 162 -9.56 22.47 3.63
N GLY A 163 -9.84 21.17 3.50
CA GLY A 163 -10.66 20.62 2.42
C GLY A 163 -9.87 20.17 1.18
N ASP A 164 -8.57 20.48 1.07
CA ASP A 164 -7.74 19.99 -0.03
C ASP A 164 -7.46 18.48 0.12
N MET A 165 -7.46 17.77 -1.00
CA MET A 165 -7.03 16.38 -1.05
C MET A 165 -5.53 16.28 -0.81
N MET A 166 -5.15 15.40 0.10
CA MET A 166 -3.78 15.07 0.42
C MET A 166 -3.31 13.91 -0.47
N THR A 167 -2.18 14.09 -1.15
CA THR A 167 -1.69 13.17 -2.19
C THR A 167 -0.19 12.96 -2.12
N ILE A 168 0.24 11.75 -2.47
CA ILE A 168 1.66 11.33 -2.51
C ILE A 168 2.02 10.82 -3.92
N ASP A 169 3.31 10.75 -4.22
CA ASP A 169 3.78 10.04 -5.40
C ASP A 169 3.96 8.55 -5.08
N TYR A 170 3.48 7.68 -5.96
CA TYR A 170 3.62 6.21 -5.85
C TYR A 170 4.82 5.70 -6.64
N LEU A 171 5.37 6.56 -7.48
CA LEU A 171 6.49 6.25 -8.34
C LEU A 171 7.79 6.55 -7.59
N LEU A 172 8.82 5.76 -7.88
CA LEU A 172 10.16 6.05 -7.38
C LEU A 172 10.70 7.32 -8.03
N SER A 173 11.65 8.00 -7.38
CA SER A 173 12.17 9.31 -7.82
C SER A 173 12.59 9.38 -9.30
N MET A 174 13.15 8.30 -9.85
CA MET A 174 13.53 8.21 -11.26
C MET A 174 12.35 7.95 -12.20
N GLU A 175 11.30 7.29 -11.72
CA GLU A 175 10.06 7.05 -12.48
C GLU A 175 9.22 8.34 -12.57
N SER A 176 9.25 9.19 -11.55
CA SER A 176 8.52 10.46 -11.50
C SER A 176 8.93 11.44 -12.61
N ILE A 177 10.19 11.40 -13.05
CA ILE A 177 10.73 12.27 -14.13
C ILE A 177 10.47 11.73 -15.54
N MET A 178 9.89 10.54 -15.68
CA MET A 178 9.59 9.94 -16.98
C MET A 178 8.47 10.70 -17.74
N SER A 179 8.24 10.36 -19.01
CA SER A 179 7.11 10.93 -19.75
C SER A 179 5.76 10.48 -19.15
N THR A 180 4.70 11.27 -19.40
CA THR A 180 3.35 10.95 -18.92
C THR A 180 2.86 9.56 -19.38
N SER A 181 3.19 9.15 -20.61
CA SER A 181 2.81 7.82 -21.13
C SER A 181 3.52 6.70 -20.37
N GLN A 182 4.81 6.85 -20.07
CA GLN A 182 5.57 5.88 -19.28
C GLN A 182 5.05 5.78 -17.84
N ARG A 183 4.83 6.91 -17.17
CA ARG A 183 4.26 6.93 -15.80
C ARG A 183 2.90 6.24 -15.76
N ARG A 184 2.01 6.53 -16.71
CA ARG A 184 0.69 5.87 -16.79
C ARG A 184 0.78 4.37 -17.04
N ALA A 185 1.73 3.92 -17.86
CA ALA A 185 1.95 2.50 -18.10
C ALA A 185 2.39 1.79 -16.82
N ILE A 186 3.35 2.37 -16.08
CA ILE A 186 3.82 1.84 -14.79
C ILE A 186 2.70 1.82 -13.76
N LEU A 187 1.94 2.92 -13.64
CA LEU A 187 0.83 3.00 -12.70
C LEU A 187 -0.22 1.93 -13.01
N LYS A 188 -0.58 1.73 -14.28
CA LYS A 188 -1.55 0.70 -14.70
C LYS A 188 -1.05 -0.72 -14.47
N ASP A 189 0.26 -0.94 -14.52
CA ASP A 189 0.88 -2.25 -14.30
C ASP A 189 1.00 -2.59 -12.80
N LYS A 190 1.21 -1.57 -11.94
CA LYS A 190 1.45 -1.75 -10.51
C LYS A 190 0.23 -1.48 -9.60
N TYR A 191 -0.76 -0.69 -10.04
CA TYR A 191 -1.86 -0.16 -9.21
C TYR A 191 -3.21 -0.10 -9.96
#